data_AF-A0A950GTY0-F1
#
_entry.id   AF-A0A950GTY0-F1
#
_cell.length_a   1.000
_cell.length_b   1.000
_cell.length_c   1.000
_cell.angle_alpha   90.00
_cell.angle_beta   90.00
_cell.angle_gamma   90.00
#
_symmetry.space_group_name_H-M   'P 1'
#
loop_
_entity.id
_entity.type
_entity.pdbx_description
1 polymer ?
#
loop_
_entity_poly.entity_id
_entity_poly.type
_entity_poly.pdbx_seq_one_letter_code
_entity_poly.pdbx_strand_id
1 'polypeptide(L)'
;MSSRKYEAEKLKDASRGLTIWVLALLRKRQIIQTFSALALASSLAVPAHAQASRGSERNWVAAWTASAQGPFPVGNATAQPELKFALPSSERGAFDQTFRLILRPDIWGGQARIRLSNVFGTKPVTFDDVELGLQSSGSVLVAHSSRPVTFEGKSKVVVPAGQSMMSDMVVLPW
;
A
#
# COMPACT_ATOMS: atom_id res chain seq x y z
N MET A 1 69.67 -1.42 6.31
CA MET A 1 69.41 -0.29 5.40
C MET A 1 68.03 0.27 5.74
N SER A 2 67.95 1.56 6.10
CA SER A 2 66.78 2.37 6.51
C SER A 2 66.10 1.98 7.86
N SER A 3 66.17 2.71 8.99
CA SER A 3 65.84 4.13 9.30
C SER A 3 64.34 4.42 8.98
N ARG A 4 63.44 4.97 9.82
CA ARG A 4 63.43 5.86 11.00
C ARG A 4 62.03 5.79 11.69
N LYS A 5 61.96 5.84 13.03
CA LYS A 5 61.42 6.91 13.93
C LYS A 5 59.90 6.93 14.26
N TYR A 6 59.67 6.83 15.58
CA TYR A 6 58.65 7.38 16.49
C TYR A 6 57.46 8.17 15.95
N GLU A 7 56.25 7.88 16.44
CA GLU A 7 55.62 8.71 17.49
C GLU A 7 54.44 7.99 18.17
N ALA A 8 54.29 8.25 19.47
CA ALA A 8 53.19 7.80 20.29
C ALA A 8 52.19 8.94 20.41
N GLU A 9 50.96 8.75 19.93
CA GLU A 9 49.86 9.64 20.27
C GLU A 9 49.04 9.02 21.41
N LYS A 10 49.07 9.73 22.54
CA LYS A 10 48.39 9.38 23.78
C LYS A 10 47.07 10.16 23.81
N LEU A 11 45.98 9.51 23.41
CA LEU A 11 44.64 9.97 23.80
C LEU A 11 44.07 9.01 24.85
N LYS A 12 44.30 9.42 26.11
CA LYS A 12 43.45 9.07 27.24
C LYS A 12 42.07 9.70 26.97
N ASP A 13 41.03 8.90 26.90
CA ASP A 13 40.03 8.91 27.97
C ASP A 13 39.21 7.61 27.96
N ALA A 14 38.99 7.11 29.17
CA ALA A 14 38.23 5.93 29.49
C ALA A 14 36.84 6.37 29.94
N SER A 15 35.79 5.88 29.31
CA SER A 15 34.60 5.43 30.03
C SER A 15 33.50 4.94 29.09
N ARG A 16 33.05 3.71 29.34
CA ARG A 16 31.68 3.20 29.10
C ARG A 16 31.33 3.09 27.61
N GLY A 17 31.49 1.93 26.96
CA GLY A 17 30.87 0.67 27.35
C GLY A 17 29.41 0.64 26.89
N LEU A 18 29.16 0.25 25.63
CA LEU A 18 28.09 -0.69 25.25
C LEU A 18 28.17 -0.98 23.74
N THR A 19 28.81 -2.09 23.39
CA THR A 19 28.68 -2.70 22.06
C THR A 19 27.38 -3.49 22.05
N ILE A 20 26.34 -2.99 21.37
CA ILE A 20 25.09 -3.72 21.19
C ILE A 20 25.28 -4.68 20.00
N TRP A 21 25.60 -5.93 20.31
CA TRP A 21 25.47 -7.05 19.39
C TRP A 21 24.02 -7.53 19.41
N VAL A 22 23.26 -7.29 18.34
CA VAL A 22 22.02 -8.06 18.11
C VAL A 22 22.41 -9.29 17.31
N LEU A 23 22.75 -10.36 18.03
CA LEU A 23 22.81 -11.71 17.48
C LEU A 23 21.39 -12.15 17.09
N ALA A 24 21.13 -12.20 15.79
CA ALA A 24 19.99 -12.91 15.24
C ALA A 24 20.20 -14.42 15.45
N LEU A 25 19.58 -14.97 16.50
CA LEU A 25 19.53 -16.41 16.76
C LEU A 25 18.66 -17.11 15.69
N LEU A 26 19.31 -17.66 14.66
CA LEU A 26 18.71 -18.68 13.80
C LEU A 26 18.47 -19.95 14.64
N ARG A 27 17.20 -20.22 15.00
CA ARG A 27 16.79 -21.55 15.47
C ARG A 27 16.76 -22.52 14.28
N LYS A 28 17.90 -23.17 14.00
CA LYS A 28 17.93 -24.39 13.18
C LYS A 28 17.29 -25.52 13.98
N ARG A 29 16.04 -25.89 13.64
CA ARG A 29 15.42 -27.13 14.10
C ARG A 29 16.14 -28.30 13.41
N GLN A 30 17.00 -28.99 14.14
CA GLN A 30 17.52 -30.30 13.75
C GLN A 30 16.43 -31.33 14.02
N ILE A 31 15.89 -31.96 12.97
CA ILE A 31 15.14 -33.21 13.08
C ILE A 31 15.77 -34.17 12.08
N ILE A 32 16.71 -34.97 12.56
CA ILE A 32 17.16 -36.20 11.91
C ILE A 32 16.29 -37.29 12.51
N GLN A 33 15.49 -38.01 11.72
CA GLN A 33 15.35 -39.47 11.79
C GLN A 33 14.87 -39.99 10.44
N THR A 34 15.77 -40.65 9.73
CA THR A 34 15.50 -41.53 8.59
C THR A 34 14.83 -42.82 9.07
N PHE A 35 13.69 -43.20 8.49
CA PHE A 35 13.23 -44.58 8.46
C PHE A 35 12.57 -44.85 7.10
N SER A 36 13.26 -45.62 6.26
CA SER A 36 12.68 -46.27 5.09
C SER A 36 12.37 -47.73 5.45
N ALA A 37 11.11 -48.15 5.34
CA ALA A 37 10.75 -49.52 5.00
C ALA A 37 9.29 -49.59 4.52
N LEU A 38 9.11 -50.42 3.50
CA LEU A 38 7.99 -50.56 2.57
C LEU A 38 6.99 -51.61 3.06
N ALA A 39 5.68 -51.34 3.04
CA ALA A 39 4.64 -52.38 2.93
C ALA A 39 3.27 -51.80 2.48
N LEU A 40 2.77 -52.35 1.38
CA LEU A 40 1.45 -52.12 0.78
C LEU A 40 0.28 -52.57 1.68
N ALA A 41 -0.74 -51.74 1.84
CA ALA A 41 -2.14 -52.16 1.91
C ALA A 41 -3.09 -50.96 1.67
N SER A 42 -3.79 -51.01 0.54
CA SER A 42 -4.81 -50.04 0.11
C SER A 42 -6.11 -50.25 0.88
N SER A 43 -6.68 -49.21 1.48
CA SER A 43 -8.13 -48.87 1.41
C SER A 43 -8.50 -47.62 2.22
N LEU A 44 -8.94 -46.60 1.48
CA LEU A 44 -10.03 -45.66 1.76
C LEU A 44 -10.01 -44.86 3.07
N ALA A 45 -9.23 -43.77 3.07
CA ALA A 45 -9.71 -42.48 3.56
C ALA A 45 -8.84 -41.40 2.93
N VAL A 46 -9.26 -40.88 1.77
CA VAL A 46 -8.78 -39.56 1.35
C VAL A 46 -9.34 -38.63 2.42
N PRO A 47 -8.54 -37.99 3.29
CA PRO A 47 -9.07 -36.88 4.04
C PRO A 47 -9.54 -35.91 2.97
N ALA A 48 -10.85 -35.68 2.91
CA ALA A 48 -11.41 -34.54 2.23
C ALA A 48 -10.63 -33.36 2.78
N HIS A 49 -9.58 -32.97 2.07
CA HIS A 49 -9.03 -31.64 2.20
C HIS A 49 -10.26 -30.82 1.99
N ALA A 50 -10.72 -30.14 3.04
CA ALA A 50 -11.61 -29.04 2.89
C ALA A 50 -10.94 -28.22 1.80
N GLN A 51 -11.46 -28.35 0.58
CA GLN A 51 -11.32 -27.35 -0.44
C GLN A 51 -12.03 -26.20 0.24
N ALA A 52 -11.28 -25.47 1.08
CA ALA A 52 -11.51 -24.09 1.31
C ALA A 52 -11.70 -23.60 -0.10
N SER A 53 -12.95 -23.35 -0.43
CA SER A 53 -13.33 -22.70 -1.65
C SER A 53 -12.39 -21.51 -1.68
N ARG A 54 -11.32 -21.60 -2.47
CA ARG A 54 -10.66 -20.44 -3.05
C ARG A 54 -11.78 -19.89 -3.91
N GLY A 55 -12.72 -19.22 -3.24
CA GLY A 55 -13.98 -18.78 -3.82
C GLY A 55 -13.52 -17.94 -4.96
N SER A 56 -13.73 -18.44 -6.19
CA SER A 56 -13.14 -17.97 -7.44
C SER A 56 -12.20 -16.80 -7.19
N GLU A 57 -10.88 -16.99 -7.08
CA GLU A 57 -9.97 -15.84 -7.00
C GLU A 57 -10.34 -14.96 -8.20
N ARG A 58 -11.12 -13.92 -7.93
CA ARG A 58 -11.61 -13.04 -8.98
C ARG A 58 -10.35 -12.34 -9.41
N ASN A 59 -9.88 -12.67 -10.60
CA ASN A 59 -8.69 -12.07 -11.16
C ASN A 59 -8.99 -10.58 -11.33
N TRP A 60 -8.48 -9.77 -10.41
CA TRP A 60 -8.58 -8.32 -10.49
C TRP A 60 -7.64 -7.84 -11.58
N VAL A 61 -8.19 -7.10 -12.53
CA VAL A 61 -7.44 -6.47 -13.62
C VAL A 61 -7.45 -4.96 -13.43
N ALA A 62 -6.36 -4.30 -13.80
CA ALA A 62 -6.32 -2.84 -13.83
C ALA A 62 -7.12 -2.35 -15.05
N ALA A 63 -8.18 -1.58 -14.81
CA ALA A 63 -9.02 -1.00 -15.86
C ALA A 63 -8.64 0.45 -16.21
N TRP A 64 -7.84 1.12 -15.36
CA TRP A 64 -7.39 2.49 -15.53
C TRP A 64 -6.22 2.80 -14.59
N THR A 65 -5.37 3.77 -14.96
CA THR A 65 -4.38 4.38 -14.08
C THR A 65 -4.12 5.83 -14.48
N ALA A 66 -3.64 6.65 -13.54
CA ALA A 66 -3.11 7.97 -13.81
C ALA A 66 -1.73 8.15 -13.16
N SER A 67 -0.99 9.13 -13.67
CA SER A 67 0.18 9.68 -12.99
C SER A 67 -0.23 10.27 -11.64
N ALA A 68 0.71 10.30 -10.69
CA ALA A 68 0.47 10.96 -9.41
C ALA A 68 0.15 12.46 -9.64
N GLN A 69 -0.92 12.93 -9.01
CA GLN A 69 -1.36 14.32 -9.01
C GLN A 69 -1.40 14.82 -7.57
N GLY A 70 -1.12 16.10 -7.35
CA GLY A 70 -1.05 16.65 -6.00
C GLY A 70 -0.96 18.18 -6.01
N PRO A 71 -1.40 18.86 -4.94
CA PRO A 71 -1.38 20.32 -4.84
C PRO A 71 0.00 20.91 -5.18
N PHE A 72 0.15 21.56 -6.33
CA PHE A 72 1.36 22.34 -6.64
C PHE A 72 1.29 23.72 -5.97
N PRO A 73 2.40 24.34 -5.50
CA PRO A 73 3.81 23.90 -5.54
C PRO A 73 4.34 22.95 -4.44
N VAL A 74 3.54 22.33 -3.58
CA VAL A 74 4.06 21.30 -2.66
C VAL A 74 4.08 19.92 -3.30
N GLY A 75 5.19 19.59 -3.95
CA GLY A 75 5.41 18.28 -4.56
C GLY A 75 6.32 18.36 -5.78
N ASN A 76 6.53 17.22 -6.44
CA ASN A 76 7.41 17.15 -7.61
C ASN A 76 6.81 17.95 -8.78
N ALA A 77 7.64 18.74 -9.47
CA ALA A 77 7.22 19.67 -10.52
C ALA A 77 6.82 18.94 -11.81
N THR A 78 5.68 18.26 -11.81
CA THR A 78 5.14 17.59 -13.00
C THR A 78 3.98 18.37 -13.57
N ALA A 79 4.24 19.40 -14.39
CA ALA A 79 3.27 20.05 -15.31
C ALA A 79 1.79 20.03 -14.86
N GLN A 80 1.49 20.53 -13.66
CA GLN A 80 0.13 20.56 -13.13
C GLN A 80 -0.51 21.91 -13.40
N PRO A 81 -1.85 21.98 -13.58
CA PRO A 81 -2.55 23.26 -13.67
C PRO A 81 -2.27 24.10 -12.42
N GLU A 82 -2.29 25.42 -12.57
CA GLU A 82 -2.21 26.34 -11.42
C GLU A 82 -3.52 26.22 -10.62
N LEU A 83 -3.41 25.77 -9.37
CA LEU A 83 -4.56 25.48 -8.52
C LEU A 83 -4.71 26.50 -7.39
N LYS A 84 -4.07 27.67 -7.40
CA LYS A 84 -4.10 28.60 -6.25
C LYS A 84 -5.50 29.10 -5.92
N PHE A 85 -6.42 29.11 -6.90
CA PHE A 85 -7.82 29.45 -6.66
C PHE A 85 -8.53 28.44 -5.73
N ALA A 86 -8.13 27.16 -5.76
CA ALA A 86 -8.70 26.08 -4.98
C ALA A 86 -7.80 25.68 -3.79
N LEU A 87 -6.49 25.81 -3.95
CA LEU A 87 -5.44 25.40 -3.01
C LEU A 87 -4.54 26.63 -2.75
N PRO A 88 -5.02 27.62 -1.99
CA PRO A 88 -4.37 28.93 -1.88
C PRO A 88 -3.05 28.90 -1.11
N SER A 89 -2.81 27.87 -0.29
CA SER A 89 -1.52 27.65 0.38
C SER A 89 -0.94 26.32 -0.04
N SER A 90 0.18 26.40 -0.75
CA SER A 90 1.03 25.25 -1.04
C SER A 90 1.43 24.54 0.24
N GLU A 91 1.93 25.24 1.24
CA GLU A 91 2.52 24.65 2.44
C GLU A 91 1.53 23.79 3.22
N ARG A 92 0.26 24.20 3.19
CA ARG A 92 -0.88 23.48 3.78
C ARG A 92 -1.34 22.31 2.92
N GLY A 93 -1.26 22.46 1.60
CA GLY A 93 -1.85 21.51 0.65
C GLY A 93 -3.37 21.52 0.71
N ALA A 94 -3.99 20.42 0.26
CA ALA A 94 -5.43 20.22 0.38
C ALA A 94 -5.81 20.00 1.84
N PHE A 95 -6.81 20.73 2.32
CA PHE A 95 -7.31 20.62 3.68
C PHE A 95 -8.83 20.83 3.69
N ASP A 96 -9.56 19.82 4.16
CA ASP A 96 -11.03 19.82 4.24
C ASP A 96 -11.70 20.16 2.88
N GLN A 97 -11.34 19.38 1.86
CA GLN A 97 -11.75 19.61 0.48
C GLN A 97 -12.14 18.31 -0.21
N THR A 98 -13.20 18.39 -1.02
CA THR A 98 -13.64 17.29 -1.87
C THR A 98 -13.00 17.38 -3.25
N PHE A 99 -12.39 16.28 -3.69
CA PHE A 99 -11.94 16.11 -5.06
C PHE A 99 -12.95 15.29 -5.85
N ARG A 100 -13.25 15.72 -7.07
CA ARG A 100 -14.05 14.94 -8.03
C ARG A 100 -13.17 14.56 -9.22
N LEU A 101 -12.95 13.27 -9.39
CA LEU A 101 -12.15 12.71 -10.47
C LEU A 101 -13.07 11.98 -11.44
N ILE A 102 -13.10 12.45 -12.69
CA ILE A 102 -13.84 11.77 -13.76
C ILE A 102 -12.91 10.74 -14.37
N LEU A 103 -13.26 9.47 -14.22
CA LEU A 103 -12.49 8.33 -14.72
C LEU A 103 -13.12 7.80 -16.01
N ARG A 104 -12.28 7.37 -16.94
CA ARG A 104 -12.69 6.65 -18.16
C ARG A 104 -11.98 5.29 -18.17
N PRO A 105 -12.56 4.26 -17.54
CA PRO A 105 -11.97 2.94 -17.53
C PRO A 105 -12.04 2.30 -18.92
N ASP A 106 -10.99 1.58 -19.30
CA ASP A 106 -10.93 0.82 -20.56
C ASP A 106 -11.79 -0.45 -20.49
N ILE A 107 -12.04 -0.96 -19.27
CA ILE A 107 -12.83 -2.15 -19.00
C ILE A 107 -13.89 -1.83 -17.95
N TRP A 108 -15.14 -2.21 -18.26
CA TRP A 108 -16.29 -2.07 -17.36
C TRP A 108 -16.62 -3.39 -16.67
N GLY A 109 -17.24 -3.31 -15.50
CA GLY A 109 -17.73 -4.48 -14.78
C GLY A 109 -18.65 -4.09 -13.62
N GLY A 110 -19.39 -5.08 -13.09
CA GLY A 110 -20.31 -4.88 -11.96
C GLY A 110 -19.61 -4.78 -10.59
N GLN A 111 -18.29 -4.82 -10.54
CA GLN A 111 -17.50 -4.70 -9.32
C GLN A 111 -16.23 -3.90 -9.56
N ALA A 112 -15.84 -3.09 -8.58
CA ALA A 112 -14.62 -2.31 -8.62
C ALA A 112 -13.88 -2.32 -7.28
N ARG A 113 -12.59 -1.99 -7.36
CA ARG A 113 -11.76 -1.56 -6.25
C ARG A 113 -10.96 -0.34 -6.70
N ILE A 114 -10.65 0.55 -5.75
CA ILE A 114 -9.78 1.69 -6.00
C ILE A 114 -8.52 1.59 -5.15
N ARG A 115 -7.42 2.14 -5.66
CA ARG A 115 -6.18 2.29 -4.92
C ARG A 115 -5.91 3.77 -4.71
N LEU A 116 -5.92 4.20 -3.44
CA LEU A 116 -5.45 5.52 -3.05
C LEU A 116 -3.94 5.47 -2.82
N SER A 117 -3.20 6.41 -3.40
CA SER A 117 -1.74 6.41 -3.39
C SER A 117 -1.18 7.71 -2.81
N ASN A 118 -0.29 7.56 -1.82
CA ASN A 118 0.51 8.62 -1.23
C ASN A 118 2.01 8.28 -1.32
N VAL A 119 2.40 7.51 -2.35
CA VAL A 119 3.77 6.99 -2.50
C VAL A 119 4.82 8.08 -2.70
N PHE A 120 4.42 9.26 -3.17
CA PHE A 120 5.31 10.42 -3.37
C PHE A 120 5.10 11.53 -2.34
N GLY A 121 4.12 11.40 -1.43
CA GLY A 121 3.88 12.43 -0.41
C GLY A 121 4.74 12.22 0.83
N THR A 122 4.96 13.32 1.54
CA THR A 122 5.83 13.38 2.74
C THR A 122 5.04 13.44 4.04
N LYS A 123 3.70 13.52 3.97
CA LYS A 123 2.78 13.57 5.12
C LYS A 123 1.65 12.56 4.90
N PRO A 124 1.05 12.00 5.96
CA PRO A 124 -0.17 11.20 5.82
C PRO A 124 -1.31 12.01 5.19
N VAL A 125 -2.10 11.35 4.34
CA VAL A 125 -3.32 11.93 3.76
C VAL A 125 -4.52 11.23 4.38
N THR A 126 -5.47 12.00 4.88
CA THR A 126 -6.73 11.47 5.42
C THR A 126 -7.85 11.72 4.43
N PHE A 127 -8.62 10.68 4.15
CA PHE A 127 -9.87 10.75 3.41
C PHE A 127 -10.98 10.41 4.40
N ASP A 128 -11.87 11.36 4.67
CA ASP A 128 -12.98 11.13 5.60
C ASP A 128 -14.08 10.27 4.97
N ASP A 129 -14.27 10.38 3.66
CA ASP A 129 -15.18 9.57 2.88
C ASP A 129 -14.73 9.47 1.42
N VAL A 130 -15.13 8.39 0.73
CA VAL A 130 -14.84 8.17 -0.68
C VAL A 130 -16.05 7.52 -1.35
N GLU A 131 -16.47 8.05 -2.50
CA GLU A 131 -17.60 7.54 -3.25
C GLU A 131 -17.24 7.27 -4.72
N LEU A 132 -17.93 6.30 -5.31
CA LEU A 132 -17.92 6.02 -6.75
C LEU A 132 -19.33 6.16 -7.31
N GLY A 133 -19.48 6.83 -8.45
CA GLY A 133 -20.76 6.90 -9.15
C GLY A 133 -20.60 7.02 -10.64
N LEU A 134 -21.66 6.72 -11.37
CA LEU A 134 -21.69 6.86 -12.83
C LEU A 134 -21.90 8.34 -13.16
N GLN A 135 -21.01 8.92 -13.94
CA GLN A 135 -21.12 10.32 -14.35
C GLN A 135 -22.26 10.48 -15.37
N SER A 136 -23.10 11.50 -15.18
CA SER A 136 -24.06 11.95 -16.20
C SER A 136 -23.50 13.09 -17.03
N SER A 137 -23.07 14.18 -16.39
CA SER A 137 -22.48 15.35 -17.06
C SER A 137 -21.70 16.18 -16.04
N GLY A 138 -20.55 16.74 -16.45
CA GLY A 138 -19.72 17.53 -15.52
C GLY A 138 -19.44 16.78 -14.20
N SER A 139 -19.85 17.35 -13.07
CA SER A 139 -19.75 16.73 -11.75
C SER A 139 -21.01 15.99 -11.28
N VAL A 140 -22.04 15.90 -12.13
CA VAL A 140 -23.33 15.29 -11.81
C VAL A 140 -23.25 13.77 -11.98
N LEU A 141 -23.75 13.05 -10.98
CA LEU A 141 -23.90 11.59 -11.03
C LEU A 141 -25.30 11.21 -11.54
N VAL A 142 -25.38 10.06 -12.22
CA VAL A 142 -26.66 9.40 -12.49
C VAL A 142 -27.32 9.07 -11.15
N ALA A 143 -28.62 9.36 -11.04
CA ALA A 143 -29.39 9.11 -9.83
C ALA A 143 -29.23 7.66 -9.36
N HIS A 144 -29.06 7.48 -8.05
CA HIS A 144 -28.89 6.17 -7.39
C HIS A 144 -27.62 5.37 -7.80
N SER A 145 -26.69 5.97 -8.55
CA SER A 145 -25.44 5.31 -8.94
C SER A 145 -24.30 5.43 -7.91
N SER A 146 -24.38 6.38 -6.97
CA SER A 146 -23.32 6.58 -5.97
C SER A 146 -23.21 5.38 -5.01
N ARG A 147 -21.98 4.92 -4.77
CA ARG A 147 -21.64 3.80 -3.89
C ARG A 147 -20.51 4.24 -2.97
N PRO A 148 -20.67 4.08 -1.64
CA PRO A 148 -19.59 4.35 -0.71
C PRO A 148 -18.46 3.35 -0.93
N VAL A 149 -17.23 3.82 -0.75
CA VAL A 149 -16.03 2.99 -0.81
C VAL A 149 -15.45 2.88 0.59
N THR A 150 -15.23 1.65 1.02
CA THR A 150 -14.64 1.37 2.33
C THR A 150 -13.23 0.81 2.19
N PHE A 151 -12.46 0.94 3.27
CA PHE A 151 -11.13 0.39 3.43
C PHE A 151 -11.11 -0.37 4.74
N GLU A 152 -10.97 -1.70 4.67
CA GLU A 152 -11.07 -2.58 5.84
C GLU A 152 -12.39 -2.37 6.62
N GLY A 153 -13.48 -2.15 5.87
CA GLY A 153 -14.83 -1.91 6.40
C GLY A 153 -15.10 -0.50 6.91
N LYS A 154 -14.14 0.45 6.80
CA LYS A 154 -14.28 1.84 7.28
C LYS A 154 -14.39 2.82 6.11
N SER A 155 -15.22 3.85 6.25
CA SER A 155 -15.30 4.96 5.26
C SER A 155 -14.08 5.88 5.34
N LYS A 156 -13.64 6.18 6.55
CA LYS A 156 -12.45 7.00 6.82
C LYS A 156 -11.18 6.17 6.71
N VAL A 157 -10.23 6.66 5.92
CA VAL A 157 -8.92 6.02 5.71
C VAL A 157 -7.79 7.03 5.78
N VAL A 158 -6.68 6.62 6.39
CA VAL A 158 -5.43 7.40 6.40
C VAL A 158 -4.41 6.65 5.57
N VAL A 159 -3.94 7.27 4.49
CA VAL A 159 -2.86 6.74 3.65
C VAL A 159 -1.54 7.34 4.11
N PRO A 160 -0.63 6.56 4.75
CA PRO A 160 0.64 7.08 5.24
C PRO A 160 1.53 7.60 4.11
N ALA A 161 2.50 8.46 4.47
CA ALA A 161 3.53 8.90 3.53
C ALA A 161 4.28 7.70 2.93
N GLY A 162 4.50 7.69 1.62
CA GLY A 162 5.20 6.61 0.92
C GLY A 162 4.37 5.33 0.71
N GLN A 163 3.08 5.33 1.03
CA GLN A 163 2.23 4.13 0.99
C GLN A 163 1.04 4.25 0.03
N SER A 164 0.33 3.15 -0.18
CA SER A 164 -0.95 3.10 -0.88
C SER A 164 -1.91 2.17 -0.17
N MET A 165 -3.23 2.40 -0.32
CA MET A 165 -4.27 1.56 0.26
C MET A 165 -5.26 1.13 -0.83
N MET A 166 -5.61 -0.16 -0.82
CA MET A 166 -6.63 -0.73 -1.70
C MET A 166 -7.97 -0.77 -0.96
N SER A 167 -9.04 -0.39 -1.63
CA SER A 167 -10.38 -0.47 -1.06
C SER A 167 -10.88 -1.91 -0.96
N ASP A 168 -11.92 -2.07 -0.16
CA ASP A 168 -12.80 -3.22 -0.25
C ASP A 168 -13.49 -3.25 -1.62
N MET A 169 -14.11 -4.39 -1.94
CA MET A 169 -14.90 -4.53 -3.17
C MET A 169 -16.17 -3.67 -3.11
N VAL A 170 -16.42 -2.92 -4.17
CA VAL A 170 -17.63 -2.14 -4.38
C VAL A 170 -18.47 -2.80 -5.46
N VAL A 171 -19.74 -3.08 -5.19
CA VAL A 171 -20.71 -3.57 -6.19
C VAL A 171 -21.32 -2.37 -6.91
N LEU A 172 -21.25 -2.39 -8.23
CA LEU A 172 -21.66 -1.28 -9.10
C LEU A 172 -23.05 -1.58 -9.70
N PRO A 173 -23.95 -0.58 -9.79
CA PRO A 173 -25.35 -0.79 -10.19
C PRO A 173 -25.65 -0.70 -11.70
N TRP A 174 -24.64 -0.88 -12.56
CA TRP A 174 -24.79 -0.82 -14.01
C TRP A 174 -24.29 -2.10 -14.69
#